data_AF-A0A919ZVM8-F1
#
_entry.id   AF-A0A919ZVM8-F1
#
_cell.length_a   1.000
_cell.length_b   1.000
_cell.length_c   1.000
_cell.angle_alpha   90.00
_cell.angle_beta   90.00
_cell.angle_gamma   90.00
#
_symmetry.space_group_name_H-M   'P 1'
#
loop_
_entity.id
_entity.type
_entity.pdbx_description
1 polymer ?
#
loop_
_entity_poly.entity_id
_entity_poly.type
_entity_poly.pdbx_seq_one_letter_code
_entity_poly.pdbx_strand_id
1 'polypeptide(L)' 'MEKVLQEALTFDDVLVLPKHSNVLPKDVSLKTKFTKTFFLNFPFFALLQWIR' A
#
# COMPACT_ATOMS: atom_id res chain seq x y z
N MET A 1 -3.11 9.76 -34.69
CA MET A 1 -3.74 10.28 -33.46
C MET A 1 -3.21 9.46 -32.30
N GLU A 2 -2.31 10.02 -31.50
CA GLU A 2 -1.97 9.41 -30.21
C GLU A 2 -3.21 9.44 -29.33
N LYS A 3 -3.72 8.26 -28.96
CA LYS A 3 -4.68 8.14 -27.86
C LYS A 3 -3.90 8.44 -26.59
N VAL A 4 -4.09 9.61 -26.02
CA VAL A 4 -3.66 9.86 -24.64
C VAL A 4 -4.41 8.87 -23.76
N LEU A 5 -3.72 7.80 -23.36
CA LEU A 5 -4.14 6.90 -22.30
C LEU A 5 -4.21 7.77 -21.02
N GLN A 6 -5.21 7.53 -20.17
CA GLN A 6 -5.57 8.37 -19.01
C GLN A 6 -4.38 8.99 -18.26
N GLU A 7 -4.60 10.21 -17.75
CA GLU A 7 -3.65 10.88 -16.86
C GLU A 7 -3.21 9.96 -15.71
N ALA A 8 -1.89 9.86 -15.52
CA ALA A 8 -1.30 9.09 -14.45
C ALA A 8 -0.93 10.03 -13.28
N LEU A 9 -1.32 9.65 -12.07
CA LEU A 9 -1.05 10.42 -10.85
C LEU A 9 0.13 9.82 -10.08
N THR A 10 0.94 10.69 -9.50
CA THR A 10 2.02 10.36 -8.56
C THR A 10 1.57 10.57 -7.11
N PHE A 11 2.43 10.24 -6.14
CA PHE A 11 2.09 10.39 -4.72
C PHE A 11 1.88 11.85 -4.29
N ASP A 12 2.61 12.78 -4.89
CA ASP A 12 2.53 14.20 -4.53
C ASP A 12 1.30 14.90 -5.12
N ASP A 13 0.60 14.24 -6.06
CA ASP A 13 -0.62 14.77 -6.69
C ASP A 13 -1.89 14.52 -5.84
N VAL A 14 -1.81 13.68 -4.80
CA VAL A 14 -2.99 13.20 -4.06
C VAL A 14 -2.84 13.26 -2.55
N LEU A 15 -3.95 13.46 -1.85
CA LEU A 15 -4.03 13.40 -0.40
C LEU A 15 -5.14 12.43 0.04
N VAL A 16 -4.94 11.80 1.19
CA VAL A 16 -5.96 10.97 1.83
C VAL A 16 -6.95 11.86 2.56
N LEU A 17 -8.23 11.75 2.20
CA LEU A 17 -9.28 12.46 2.91
C LEU A 17 -9.56 11.81 4.27
N PRO A 18 -9.58 12.59 5.37
CA PRO A 18 -9.97 12.08 6.67
C PRO A 18 -11.40 11.52 6.66
N LYS A 19 -11.62 10.42 7.38
CA LYS A 19 -12.94 9.85 7.64
C LYS A 19 -13.06 9.48 9.11
N HIS A 20 -14.29 9.49 9.61
CA HIS A 20 -14.61 8.97 10.92
C HIS A 20 -14.02 7.56 11.12
N SER A 21 -13.30 7.35 12.23
CA SER A 21 -12.67 6.08 12.60
C SER A 21 -13.00 5.74 14.05
N ASN A 22 -13.38 4.48 14.29
CA ASN A 22 -13.53 3.90 15.62
C ASN A 22 -12.28 3.12 16.08
N VAL A 23 -11.23 3.07 15.25
CA VAL A 23 -10.01 2.31 15.50
C VAL A 23 -8.89 3.28 15.84
N LEU A 24 -8.19 3.03 16.95
CA LEU A 24 -7.02 3.81 17.33
C LEU A 24 -5.80 3.38 16.49
N PRO A 25 -4.85 4.29 16.19
CA PRO A 25 -3.67 3.96 15.39
C PRO A 25 -2.84 2.79 15.89
N LYS A 26 -2.79 2.56 17.22
CA LYS A 26 -2.07 1.43 17.83
C LYS A 26 -2.77 0.06 17.65
N ASP A 27 -4.07 0.08 17.35
CA ASP A 27 -4.92 -1.10 17.26
C ASP A 27 -5.16 -1.54 15.80
N VAL A 28 -4.51 -0.89 14.83
CA VAL A 28 -4.62 -1.25 13.41
C VAL A 28 -3.84 -2.53 13.10
N SER A 29 -4.40 -3.39 12.24
CA SER A 29 -3.70 -4.57 11.75
C SER A 29 -2.75 -4.19 10.61
N LEU A 30 -1.46 -4.49 10.78
CA LEU A 30 -0.44 -4.33 9.74
C LEU A 30 -0.20 -5.62 8.94
N LYS A 31 -0.96 -6.68 9.24
CA LYS A 31 -0.84 -7.96 8.54
C LYS A 31 -1.27 -7.82 7.08
N THR A 32 -0.37 -8.14 6.16
CA THR A 32 -0.59 -8.05 4.71
C THR A 32 -0.29 -9.36 4.01
N LYS A 33 -0.84 -9.55 2.81
CA LYS A 33 -0.65 -10.74 1.99
C LYS A 33 0.39 -10.46 0.92
N PHE A 34 1.53 -11.15 0.98
CA PHE A 34 2.61 -10.95 0.01
C PHE A 34 2.45 -11.86 -1.22
N THR A 35 2.04 -13.11 -1.02
CA THR A 35 1.69 -14.04 -2.11
C THR A 35 0.35 -14.73 -1.82
N LYS A 36 -0.15 -15.55 -2.75
CA LYS A 36 -1.41 -16.29 -2.58
C LYS A 36 -1.47 -17.11 -1.29
N THR A 37 -0.32 -17.57 -0.80
CA THR A 37 -0.18 -18.49 0.34
C THR A 37 0.58 -17.89 1.53
N PHE A 38 1.26 -16.74 1.38
CA PHE A 38 2.14 -16.19 2.41
C PHE A 38 1.67 -14.82 2.94
N PHE A 39 1.63 -14.70 4.27
CA PHE A 39 1.26 -13.47 4.99
C PHE A 39 2.46 -12.88 5.74
N LEU A 40 2.59 -11.57 5.69
CA LEU A 40 3.54 -10.77 6.45
C LEU A 40 2.82 -10.06 7.59
N ASN A 41 3.48 -9.91 8.74
CA ASN A 41 2.92 -9.16 9.87
C ASN A 41 3.09 -7.64 9.74
N PHE A 42 3.95 -7.18 8.83
CA PHE A 42 4.22 -5.76 8.59
C PHE A 42 4.40 -5.52 7.08
N PRO A 43 3.84 -4.46 6.50
CA PRO A 43 3.91 -4.19 5.06
C PRO A 43 5.22 -3.52 4.65
N PHE A 44 6.35 -4.07 5.10
CA PHE A 44 7.68 -3.61 4.73
C PHE A 44 8.53 -4.79 4.26
N PHE A 45 9.27 -4.54 3.18
CA PHE A 45 10.14 -5.55 2.61
C PHE A 45 11.46 -4.90 2.21
N ALA A 46 12.57 -5.49 2.65
CA ALA A 46 13.88 -5.06 2.20
C ALA A 46 14.20 -5.74 0.87
N LEU A 47 14.66 -4.98 -0.12
CA LEU A 47 15.01 -5.48 -1.46
C LEU A 47 15.88 -6.76 -1.43
N LEU A 48 16.80 -6.85 -0.46
CA LEU A 48 17.71 -7.98 -0.31
C LEU A 48 17.03 -9.27 0.21
N GLN A 49 15.89 -9.18 0.88
CA GLN A 49 15.20 -10.36 1.42
C GLN A 49 14.50 -11.20 0.34
N TRP A 50 14.42 -10.73 -0.92
CA TRP A 50 13.81 -11.51 -2.02
C TRP A 50 14.81 -12.46 -2.67
N ILE A 51 16.11 -12.22 -2.46
CA ILE A 51 17.20 -12.99 -3.05
C ILE A 51 17.57 -14.19 -2.14
N ARG A 52 16.83 -14.42 -1.06
CA ARG A 52 16.93 -15.62 -0.19
C ARG A 52 15.62 -16.38 -0.21
#